data_AF-A0A7R9QN88-F1
#
_entry.id   AF-A0A7R9QN88-F1
#
_cell.length_a   1.000
_cell.length_b   1.000
_cell.length_c   1.000
_cell.angle_alpha   90.00
_cell.angle_beta   90.00
_cell.angle_gamma   90.00
#
_symmetry.space_group_name_H-M   'P 1'
#
loop_
_entity.id
_entity.type
_entity.pdbx_description
1 polymer ?
#
loop_
_entity_poly.entity_id
_entity_poly.type
_entity_poly.pdbx_seq_one_letter_code
_entity_poly.pdbx_strand_id
1 'polypeptide(L)'
;MIGGEGAASTALLTSMYMAELAKKFNAYTVLLEHRYYGESVPVPELSTENLKYLSSEQALKDTEEFILNLKKKLSLESNKLVDRAGNLAAWFREKYPNIAVGAIASSAPVEAEVDFKEYLGVVSTALSKQCSDNIRKAFKQLDDELKTPSGVANIRKLFSLCDTFTGTNAMDVHYFLQSSVVGLERYVQYNSKAQMNQVCAIVNDEKRGATPLERYATLFQVMPGQCRSIQYKDFVAGLKADRSGCNLANTRNWIYQTCTEFGYYQTTGHKDSAFGANLPVEFFTNWCTDVYGPEIMAQTVRKAVDNTNAYYGGYKPVVTNVVFPNGSNDPWHQLSVLHDLINSTKSTVIDGYAHCGDMYAPTGADI
;
A
#
# COMPACT_ATOMS: atom_id res chain seq x y z
N MET A 1 -8.66 -5.27 -17.07
CA MET A 1 -7.89 -4.96 -15.85
C MET A 1 -7.94 -3.45 -15.70
N ILE A 2 -8.41 -2.96 -14.56
CA ILE A 2 -8.33 -1.54 -14.21
C ILE A 2 -6.97 -1.34 -13.52
N GLY A 3 -6.21 -0.36 -13.98
CA GLY A 3 -4.94 0.02 -13.36
C GLY A 3 -5.15 0.60 -11.97
N GLY A 4 -4.17 0.41 -11.10
CA GLY A 4 -4.11 1.04 -9.78
C GLY A 4 -3.23 2.30 -9.79
N GLU A 5 -2.55 2.53 -8.67
CA GLU A 5 -1.74 3.70 -8.34
C GLU A 5 -0.36 3.76 -9.03
N GLY A 6 -0.30 3.39 -10.32
CA GLY A 6 0.93 3.35 -11.09
C GLY A 6 0.73 3.38 -12.59
N ALA A 7 1.81 3.61 -13.32
CA ALA A 7 1.79 3.58 -14.78
C ALA A 7 1.41 2.18 -15.29
N ALA A 8 0.54 2.14 -16.30
CA ALA A 8 0.24 0.91 -17.00
C ALA A 8 1.49 0.42 -17.74
N SER A 9 1.67 -0.90 -17.73
CA SER A 9 2.79 -1.54 -18.42
C SER A 9 2.30 -2.74 -19.20
N THR A 10 2.72 -2.83 -20.47
CA THR A 10 2.45 -4.00 -21.31
C THR A 10 3.05 -5.28 -20.73
N ALA A 11 4.08 -5.19 -19.88
CA ALA A 11 4.63 -6.33 -19.16
C ALA A 11 3.60 -6.98 -18.22
N LEU A 12 2.67 -6.19 -17.63
CA LEU A 12 1.61 -6.72 -16.77
C LEU A 12 0.59 -7.56 -17.57
N LEU A 13 0.40 -7.25 -18.86
CA LEU A 13 -0.51 -8.00 -19.73
C LEU A 13 0.04 -9.39 -20.10
N THR A 14 1.37 -9.58 -20.03
CA THR A 14 2.03 -10.81 -20.50
C THR A 14 2.60 -11.67 -19.37
N SER A 15 2.95 -11.09 -18.23
CA SER A 15 3.60 -11.80 -17.11
C SER A 15 2.63 -12.29 -16.01
N MET A 16 1.37 -11.88 -16.06
CA MET A 16 0.36 -12.24 -15.06
C MET A 16 -0.44 -13.48 -15.45
N TYR A 17 -1.06 -14.13 -14.46
CA TYR A 17 -1.96 -15.27 -14.67
C TYR A 17 -3.12 -14.95 -15.62
N MET A 18 -3.54 -13.68 -15.77
CA MET A 18 -4.52 -13.32 -16.81
C MET A 18 -4.07 -13.68 -18.21
N ALA A 19 -2.76 -13.59 -18.50
CA ALA A 19 -2.26 -13.93 -19.82
C ALA A 19 -2.55 -15.41 -20.13
N GLU A 20 -2.35 -16.29 -19.14
CA GLU A 20 -2.66 -17.72 -19.24
C GLU A 20 -4.17 -17.97 -19.32
N LEU A 21 -4.98 -17.28 -18.51
CA LEU A 21 -6.43 -17.36 -18.61
C LEU A 21 -6.94 -16.87 -19.97
N ALA A 22 -6.39 -15.78 -20.49
CA ALA A 22 -6.78 -15.23 -21.78
C ALA A 22 -6.47 -16.20 -22.93
N LYS A 23 -5.31 -16.87 -22.91
CA LYS A 23 -5.01 -17.95 -23.87
C LYS A 23 -6.02 -19.09 -23.73
N LYS A 24 -6.28 -19.55 -22.51
CA LYS A 24 -7.21 -20.66 -22.23
C LYS A 24 -8.64 -20.37 -22.70
N PHE A 25 -9.12 -19.15 -22.50
CA PHE A 25 -10.49 -18.75 -22.84
C PHE A 25 -10.62 -18.05 -24.19
N ASN A 26 -9.53 -17.97 -24.97
CA ASN A 26 -9.47 -17.21 -26.22
C ASN A 26 -10.01 -15.78 -26.05
N ALA A 27 -9.52 -15.07 -25.04
CA ALA A 27 -9.99 -13.75 -24.63
C ALA A 27 -9.00 -12.64 -24.98
N TYR A 28 -9.52 -11.43 -25.18
CA TYR A 28 -8.70 -10.22 -25.25
C TYR A 28 -8.21 -9.81 -23.86
N THR A 29 -6.97 -9.35 -23.75
CA THR A 29 -6.46 -8.70 -22.55
C THR A 29 -6.38 -7.20 -22.77
N VAL A 30 -6.90 -6.44 -21.79
CA VAL A 30 -6.91 -4.99 -21.81
C VAL A 30 -6.53 -4.49 -20.42
N LEU A 31 -5.58 -3.55 -20.38
CA LEU A 31 -5.20 -2.81 -19.19
C LEU A 31 -5.54 -1.34 -19.44
N LEU A 32 -6.44 -0.80 -18.61
CA LEU A 32 -6.77 0.61 -18.61
C LEU A 32 -5.91 1.30 -17.55
N GLU A 33 -5.12 2.30 -17.92
CA GLU A 33 -4.36 3.10 -16.97
C GLU A 33 -5.29 4.00 -16.15
N HIS A 34 -5.02 4.12 -14.85
CA HIS A 34 -5.83 4.92 -13.94
C HIS A 34 -5.57 6.42 -14.18
N ARG A 35 -6.63 7.25 -14.12
CA ARG A 35 -6.47 8.71 -14.18
C ARG A 35 -5.46 9.20 -13.15
N TYR A 36 -4.67 10.21 -13.50
CA TYR A 36 -3.58 10.79 -12.71
C TYR A 36 -2.35 9.89 -12.51
N TYR A 37 -2.30 8.68 -13.09
CA TYR A 37 -1.12 7.83 -13.03
C TYR A 37 -0.55 7.62 -14.43
N GLY A 38 0.77 7.43 -14.50
CA GLY A 38 1.48 7.23 -15.75
C GLY A 38 1.30 8.40 -16.72
N GLU A 39 0.78 8.11 -17.91
CA GLU A 39 0.54 9.09 -18.98
C GLU A 39 -0.90 9.64 -18.95
N SER A 40 -1.79 9.06 -18.15
CA SER A 40 -3.22 9.37 -18.09
C SER A 40 -3.54 10.56 -17.18
N VAL A 41 -2.93 11.72 -17.46
CA VAL A 41 -3.11 12.94 -16.66
C VAL A 41 -4.08 13.91 -17.35
N PRO A 42 -5.30 14.13 -16.82
CA PRO A 42 -6.34 14.93 -17.49
C PRO A 42 -6.18 16.45 -17.28
N VAL A 43 -5.07 16.89 -16.69
CA VAL A 43 -4.81 18.28 -16.28
C VAL A 43 -3.38 18.69 -16.65
N PRO A 44 -3.10 19.99 -16.84
CA PRO A 44 -1.76 20.45 -17.19
C PRO A 44 -0.71 20.24 -16.08
N GLU A 45 -1.14 20.31 -14.81
CA GLU A 45 -0.27 20.27 -13.64
C GLU A 45 -0.96 19.60 -12.45
N LEU A 46 -0.19 18.99 -11.53
CA LEU A 46 -0.70 18.19 -10.40
C LEU A 46 -0.87 19.03 -9.12
N SER A 47 -1.35 20.26 -9.29
CA SER A 47 -1.73 21.14 -8.17
C SER A 47 -2.86 20.51 -7.36
N THR A 48 -2.97 20.85 -6.07
CA THR A 48 -4.05 20.30 -5.23
C THR A 48 -5.44 20.61 -5.77
N GLU A 49 -5.65 21.80 -6.36
CA GLU A 49 -6.93 22.15 -6.97
C GLU A 49 -7.28 21.22 -8.13
N ASN A 50 -6.29 20.81 -8.93
CA ASN A 50 -6.50 19.91 -10.04
C ASN A 50 -6.74 18.46 -9.59
N LEU A 51 -6.20 18.04 -8.43
CA LEU A 51 -6.44 16.69 -7.89
C LEU A 51 -7.89 16.44 -7.48
N LYS A 52 -8.78 17.44 -7.45
CA LYS A 52 -10.21 17.25 -7.14
C LYS A 52 -10.94 16.23 -8.05
N TYR A 53 -10.40 15.92 -9.23
CA TYR A 53 -10.94 14.90 -10.13
C TYR A 53 -10.28 13.52 -9.95
N LEU A 54 -9.31 13.37 -9.04
CA LEU A 54 -8.73 12.09 -8.66
C LEU A 54 -9.60 11.47 -7.56
N SER A 55 -10.51 10.59 -7.96
CA SER A 55 -11.30 9.76 -7.05
C SER A 55 -11.59 8.40 -7.66
N SER A 56 -11.85 7.42 -6.80
CA SER A 56 -12.30 6.08 -7.18
C SER A 56 -13.59 6.14 -8.02
N GLU A 57 -14.58 6.92 -7.62
CA GLU A 57 -15.86 7.04 -8.35
C GLU A 57 -15.66 7.48 -9.80
N GLN A 58 -14.80 8.48 -9.99
CA GLN A 58 -14.46 8.99 -11.29
C GLN A 58 -13.63 8.00 -12.13
N ALA A 59 -12.71 7.26 -11.52
CA ALA A 59 -11.96 6.20 -12.19
C ALA A 59 -12.87 5.02 -12.62
N LEU A 60 -13.88 4.69 -11.82
CA LEU A 60 -14.89 3.70 -12.18
C LEU A 60 -15.74 4.18 -13.37
N LYS A 61 -16.08 5.48 -13.41
CA LYS A 61 -16.79 6.08 -14.56
C LYS A 61 -15.94 6.08 -15.84
N ASP A 62 -14.64 6.38 -15.74
CA ASP A 62 -13.72 6.24 -16.88
C ASP A 62 -13.69 4.80 -17.39
N THR A 63 -13.68 3.83 -16.47
CA THR A 63 -13.67 2.41 -16.80
C THR A 63 -14.93 2.02 -17.55
N GLU A 64 -16.11 2.47 -17.10
CA GLU A 64 -17.38 2.25 -17.81
C GLU A 64 -17.30 2.79 -19.25
N GLU A 65 -16.99 4.08 -19.40
CA GLU A 65 -16.98 4.74 -20.71
C GLU A 65 -15.94 4.11 -21.65
N PHE A 66 -14.74 3.82 -21.15
CA PHE A 66 -13.69 3.16 -21.91
C PHE A 66 -14.16 1.79 -22.44
N ILE A 67 -14.76 0.97 -21.58
CA ILE A 67 -15.19 -0.39 -21.95
C ILE A 67 -16.31 -0.34 -22.99
N LEU A 68 -17.30 0.54 -22.81
CA LEU A 68 -18.41 0.69 -23.76
C LEU A 68 -17.90 1.12 -25.14
N ASN A 69 -17.00 2.11 -25.18
CA ASN A 69 -16.41 2.59 -26.42
C ASN A 69 -15.49 1.55 -27.07
N LEU A 70 -14.69 0.84 -26.28
CA LEU A 70 -13.80 -0.22 -26.77
C LEU A 70 -14.59 -1.37 -27.39
N LYS A 71 -15.64 -1.84 -26.70
CA LYS A 71 -16.51 -2.91 -27.22
C LYS A 71 -17.13 -2.51 -28.55
N LYS A 72 -17.66 -1.30 -28.66
CA LYS A 72 -18.22 -0.78 -29.91
C LYS A 72 -17.16 -0.70 -31.03
N LYS A 73 -16.00 -0.15 -30.71
CA LYS A 73 -14.90 0.02 -31.68
C LYS A 73 -14.39 -1.32 -32.23
N LEU A 74 -14.41 -2.37 -31.42
CA LEU A 74 -13.91 -3.70 -31.77
C LEU A 74 -15.01 -4.70 -32.14
N SER A 75 -16.28 -4.28 -32.16
CA SER A 75 -17.43 -5.17 -32.38
C SER A 75 -17.51 -6.33 -31.37
N LEU A 76 -17.27 -6.03 -30.10
CA LEU A 76 -17.24 -6.97 -28.96
C LEU A 76 -18.40 -6.77 -27.97
N GLU A 77 -19.52 -6.20 -28.41
CA GLU A 77 -20.66 -5.86 -27.55
C GLU A 77 -21.27 -7.09 -26.88
N SER A 78 -21.28 -8.24 -27.57
CA SER A 78 -21.76 -9.51 -27.03
C SER A 78 -20.74 -10.25 -26.16
N ASN A 79 -19.47 -9.80 -26.13
CA ASN A 79 -18.42 -10.46 -25.37
C ASN A 79 -18.60 -10.22 -23.86
N LYS A 80 -18.42 -11.30 -23.10
CA LYS A 80 -18.38 -11.26 -21.64
C LYS A 80 -17.10 -10.56 -21.17
N LEU A 81 -17.23 -9.71 -20.16
CA LEU A 81 -16.12 -9.02 -19.51
C LEU A 81 -15.95 -9.56 -18.10
N VAL A 82 -14.73 -9.95 -17.74
CA VAL A 82 -14.34 -10.20 -16.34
C VAL A 82 -13.33 -9.14 -15.94
N ASP A 83 -13.63 -8.41 -14.87
CA ASP A 83 -12.78 -7.32 -14.42
C ASP A 83 -11.82 -7.73 -13.28
N ARG A 84 -10.73 -6.96 -13.12
CA ARG A 84 -9.68 -7.18 -12.12
C ARG A 84 -8.96 -5.86 -11.81
N ALA A 85 -8.92 -5.50 -10.53
CA ALA A 85 -8.24 -4.30 -10.00
C ALA A 85 -8.35 -4.15 -8.46
N GLY A 86 -8.14 -5.22 -7.69
CA GLY A 86 -8.32 -5.16 -6.23
C GLY A 86 -9.68 -4.56 -5.85
N ASN A 87 -9.67 -3.44 -5.13
CA ASN A 87 -10.86 -2.67 -4.74
C ASN A 87 -11.72 -2.25 -5.93
N LEU A 88 -11.11 -1.65 -6.96
CA LEU A 88 -11.83 -1.10 -8.12
C LEU A 88 -12.59 -2.19 -8.87
N ALA A 89 -12.12 -3.45 -8.86
CA ALA A 89 -12.86 -4.56 -9.47
C ALA A 89 -14.13 -4.93 -8.71
N ALA A 90 -14.06 -4.99 -7.38
CA ALA A 90 -15.25 -5.21 -6.55
C ALA A 90 -16.25 -4.06 -6.73
N TRP A 91 -15.77 -2.83 -6.63
CA TRP A 91 -16.59 -1.62 -6.74
C TRP A 91 -17.15 -1.41 -8.16
N PHE A 92 -16.40 -1.73 -9.21
CA PHE A 92 -16.90 -1.68 -10.58
C PHE A 92 -18.02 -2.69 -10.79
N ARG A 93 -17.86 -3.92 -10.26
CA ARG A 93 -18.92 -4.94 -10.31
C ARG A 93 -20.16 -4.54 -9.52
N GLU A 94 -20.00 -3.86 -8.40
CA GLU A 94 -21.09 -3.33 -7.59
C GLU A 94 -21.87 -2.22 -8.32
N LYS A 95 -21.15 -1.22 -8.86
CA LYS A 95 -21.75 -0.02 -9.44
C LYS A 95 -22.22 -0.20 -10.88
N TYR A 96 -21.57 -1.08 -11.64
CA TYR A 96 -21.83 -1.33 -13.06
C TYR A 96 -22.12 -2.81 -13.36
N PRO A 97 -23.12 -3.43 -12.71
CA PRO A 97 -23.38 -4.85 -12.82
C PRO A 97 -23.89 -5.30 -14.20
N ASN A 98 -24.23 -4.37 -15.09
CA ASN A 98 -24.65 -4.70 -16.45
C ASN A 98 -23.48 -4.76 -17.44
N ILE A 99 -22.26 -4.37 -17.03
CA ILE A 99 -21.09 -4.24 -17.93
C ILE A 99 -20.14 -5.43 -17.81
N ALA A 100 -19.75 -5.79 -16.58
CA ALA A 100 -18.89 -6.94 -16.29
C ALA A 100 -19.71 -8.12 -15.78
N VAL A 101 -19.49 -9.34 -16.26
CA VAL A 101 -20.24 -10.54 -15.80
C VAL A 101 -19.74 -11.08 -14.46
N GLY A 102 -18.54 -10.69 -14.04
CA GLY A 102 -17.92 -11.02 -12.77
C GLY A 102 -16.59 -10.28 -12.59
N ALA A 103 -16.00 -10.39 -11.40
CA ALA A 103 -14.74 -9.71 -11.07
C ALA A 103 -13.84 -10.53 -10.14
N ILE A 104 -12.54 -10.30 -10.25
CA ILE A 104 -11.50 -10.84 -9.35
C ILE A 104 -10.92 -9.68 -8.56
N ALA A 105 -11.32 -9.59 -7.28
CA ALA A 105 -10.89 -8.58 -6.33
C ALA A 105 -9.74 -9.16 -5.47
N SER A 106 -8.60 -9.41 -6.12
CA SER A 106 -7.40 -9.96 -5.48
C SER A 106 -6.82 -8.98 -4.48
N SER A 107 -6.63 -9.45 -3.24
CA SER A 107 -5.98 -8.70 -2.14
C SER A 107 -6.57 -7.30 -1.98
N ALA A 108 -7.90 -7.22 -2.05
CA ALA A 108 -8.65 -5.98 -2.12
C ALA A 108 -9.03 -5.49 -0.70
N PRO A 109 -8.35 -4.47 -0.13
CA PRO A 109 -8.79 -3.83 1.10
C PRO A 109 -10.05 -2.99 0.83
N VAL A 110 -11.21 -3.61 0.72
CA VAL A 110 -12.48 -2.92 0.39
C VAL A 110 -13.03 -2.07 1.53
N GLU A 111 -12.62 -2.34 2.77
CA GLU A 111 -12.88 -1.48 3.91
C GLU A 111 -11.84 -0.36 3.96
N ALA A 112 -12.28 0.90 3.85
CA ALA A 112 -11.47 2.07 4.13
C ALA A 112 -11.28 2.23 5.65
N GLU A 113 -10.06 2.49 6.14
CA GLU A 113 -9.79 2.65 7.57
C GLU A 113 -8.70 3.68 7.83
N VAL A 114 -8.96 4.66 8.71
CA VAL A 114 -7.99 5.73 8.97
C VAL A 114 -6.78 5.23 9.76
N ASP A 115 -6.97 4.44 10.81
CA ASP A 115 -5.91 4.03 11.77
C ASP A 115 -5.67 2.51 11.69
N PHE A 116 -4.89 2.06 10.70
CA PHE A 116 -4.77 0.64 10.35
C PHE A 116 -3.59 -0.04 11.05
N LYS A 117 -3.77 -0.41 12.32
CA LYS A 117 -2.74 -0.98 13.20
C LYS A 117 -2.42 -2.44 12.88
N GLU A 118 -3.43 -3.18 12.43
CA GLU A 118 -3.39 -4.61 12.14
C GLU A 118 -2.37 -4.92 11.04
N TYR A 119 -2.15 -3.98 10.10
CA TYR A 119 -1.13 -4.08 9.06
C TYR A 119 0.22 -4.47 9.63
N LEU A 120 0.70 -3.73 10.64
CA LEU A 120 1.99 -3.99 11.27
C LEU A 120 1.99 -5.23 12.17
N GLY A 121 0.81 -5.68 12.61
CA GLY A 121 0.62 -6.99 13.22
C GLY A 121 0.97 -8.10 12.24
N VAL A 122 0.34 -8.09 11.05
CA VAL A 122 0.60 -9.09 10.00
C VAL A 122 2.05 -9.08 9.53
N VAL A 123 2.64 -7.89 9.33
CA VAL A 123 4.08 -7.75 9.00
C VAL A 123 4.95 -8.47 10.03
N SER A 124 4.61 -8.36 11.31
CA SER A 124 5.39 -8.97 12.39
C SER A 124 5.19 -10.48 12.51
N THR A 125 4.00 -10.99 12.20
CA THR A 125 3.67 -12.42 12.27
C THR A 125 4.10 -13.19 11.03
N ALA A 126 4.27 -12.53 9.89
CA ALA A 126 4.81 -13.15 8.67
C ALA A 126 6.31 -13.52 8.80
N LEU A 127 7.01 -12.92 9.77
CA LEU A 127 8.41 -13.22 10.07
C LEU A 127 8.53 -14.39 11.06
N SER A 128 9.73 -14.98 11.15
CA SER A 128 10.00 -15.97 12.19
C SER A 128 9.87 -15.35 13.59
N LYS A 129 9.37 -16.12 14.55
CA LYS A 129 9.17 -15.64 15.93
C LYS A 129 10.43 -14.99 16.52
N GLN A 130 11.60 -15.61 16.33
CA GLN A 130 12.88 -15.08 16.82
C GLN A 130 13.23 -13.72 16.20
N CYS A 131 13.01 -13.58 14.89
CA CYS A 131 13.24 -12.34 14.17
C CYS A 131 12.31 -11.23 14.67
N SER A 132 11.01 -11.51 14.77
CA SER A 132 10.00 -10.59 15.29
C SER A 132 10.29 -10.16 16.74
N ASP A 133 10.70 -11.10 17.61
CA ASP A 133 11.09 -10.80 18.99
C ASP A 133 12.34 -9.91 19.07
N ASN A 134 13.32 -10.09 18.18
CA ASN A 134 14.50 -9.24 18.12
C ASN A 134 14.19 -7.85 17.57
N ILE A 135 13.31 -7.72 16.57
CA ILE A 135 12.81 -6.42 16.09
C ILE A 135 12.07 -5.69 17.22
N ARG A 136 11.23 -6.40 17.98
CA ARG A 136 10.53 -5.82 19.14
C ARG A 136 11.49 -5.26 20.19
N LYS A 137 12.57 -5.99 20.49
CA LYS A 137 13.63 -5.52 21.39
C LYS A 137 14.37 -4.31 20.80
N ALA A 138 14.64 -4.31 19.49
CA ALA A 138 15.29 -3.19 18.81
C ALA A 138 14.44 -1.91 18.91
N PHE A 139 13.15 -1.97 18.59
CA PHE A 139 12.26 -0.80 18.68
C PHE A 139 12.06 -0.34 20.13
N LYS A 140 12.00 -1.26 21.10
CA LYS A 140 12.00 -0.87 22.51
C LYS A 140 13.27 -0.10 22.90
N GLN A 141 14.44 -0.58 22.48
CA GLN A 141 15.70 0.12 22.76
C GLN A 141 15.75 1.47 22.03
N LEU A 142 15.25 1.55 20.80
CA LEU A 142 15.15 2.78 20.03
C LEU A 142 14.30 3.83 20.77
N ASP A 143 13.14 3.43 21.30
CA ASP A 143 12.27 4.29 22.11
C ASP A 143 12.96 4.79 23.38
N ASP A 144 13.78 3.94 24.01
CA ASP A 144 14.54 4.32 25.21
C ASP A 144 15.70 5.27 24.86
N GLU A 145 16.38 5.09 23.72
CA GLU A 145 17.46 5.96 23.25
C GLU A 145 16.96 7.36 22.82
N LEU A 146 15.77 7.46 22.21
CA LEU A 146 15.16 8.74 21.84
C LEU A 146 14.90 9.68 23.03
N LYS A 147 14.89 9.16 24.27
CA LYS A 147 14.64 9.96 25.49
C LYS A 147 15.85 10.76 25.97
N THR A 148 17.05 10.52 25.42
CA THR A 148 18.29 11.13 25.93
C THR A 148 19.15 11.70 24.79
N PRO A 149 19.88 12.81 25.01
CA PRO A 149 20.79 13.36 24.00
C PRO A 149 21.87 12.37 23.54
N SER A 150 22.41 11.57 24.47
CA SER A 150 23.39 10.51 24.16
C SER A 150 22.79 9.39 23.32
N GLY A 151 21.55 8.98 23.61
CA GLY A 151 20.84 7.97 22.82
C GLY A 151 20.52 8.47 21.42
N VAL A 152 20.05 9.72 21.27
CA VAL A 152 19.87 10.33 19.94
C VAL A 152 21.18 10.40 19.15
N ALA A 153 22.31 10.72 19.80
CA ALA A 153 23.61 10.67 19.15
C ALA A 153 23.99 9.25 18.70
N ASN A 154 23.64 8.23 19.50
CA ASN A 154 23.82 6.84 19.13
C ASN A 154 22.93 6.43 17.94
N ILE A 155 21.64 6.80 17.95
CA ILE A 155 20.71 6.56 16.82
C ILE A 155 21.26 7.17 15.53
N ARG A 156 21.72 8.44 15.57
CA ARG A 156 22.33 9.08 14.40
C ARG A 156 23.48 8.27 13.83
N LYS A 157 24.38 7.81 14.70
CA LYS A 157 25.51 6.97 14.31
C LYS A 157 25.05 5.63 13.72
N LEU A 158 24.19 4.90 14.44
CA LEU A 158 23.76 3.56 14.05
C LEU A 158 23.00 3.56 12.72
N PHE A 159 22.07 4.50 12.53
CA PHE A 159 21.23 4.59 11.33
C PHE A 159 21.82 5.48 10.23
N SER A 160 23.07 5.94 10.41
CA SER A 160 23.76 6.85 9.49
C SER A 160 22.94 8.11 9.15
N LEU A 161 22.31 8.71 10.15
CA LEU A 161 21.49 9.92 9.98
C LEU A 161 22.36 11.17 9.94
N CYS A 162 21.92 12.17 9.20
CA CYS A 162 22.60 13.47 9.18
C CYS A 162 22.48 14.19 10.54
N ASP A 163 23.40 15.11 10.82
CA ASP A 163 23.42 15.90 12.07
C ASP A 163 22.19 16.79 12.28
N THR A 164 21.40 16.97 11.23
CA THR A 164 20.11 17.65 11.27
C THR A 164 19.06 16.92 12.10
N PHE A 165 19.21 15.62 12.37
CA PHE A 165 18.29 14.86 13.23
C PHE A 165 18.61 15.09 14.71
N THR A 166 17.79 15.88 15.39
CA THR A 166 18.01 16.23 16.81
C THR A 166 17.22 15.37 17.79
N GLY A 167 16.29 14.53 17.31
CA GLY A 167 15.39 13.73 18.15
C GLY A 167 14.37 14.54 18.96
N THR A 168 14.35 15.87 18.84
CA THR A 168 13.45 16.75 19.60
C THR A 168 12.21 17.19 18.82
N ASN A 169 12.29 17.21 17.49
CA ASN A 169 11.15 17.47 16.62
C ASN A 169 10.33 16.18 16.46
N ALA A 170 9.11 16.17 16.97
CA ALA A 170 8.23 15.00 16.92
C ALA A 170 7.97 14.49 15.49
N MET A 171 7.83 15.39 14.51
CA MET A 171 7.58 14.98 13.12
C MET A 171 8.82 14.37 12.47
N ASP A 172 10.02 14.85 12.81
CA ASP A 172 11.27 14.22 12.34
C ASP A 172 11.44 12.83 12.98
N VAL A 173 11.07 12.67 14.26
CA VAL A 173 11.08 11.36 14.93
C VAL A 173 10.07 10.40 14.31
N HIS A 174 8.83 10.83 14.06
CA HIS A 174 7.83 9.99 13.40
C HIS A 174 8.26 9.63 11.97
N TYR A 175 8.82 10.57 11.22
CA TYR A 175 9.36 10.30 9.89
C TYR A 175 10.54 9.32 9.92
N PHE A 176 11.43 9.43 10.91
CA PHE A 176 12.48 8.44 11.15
C PHE A 176 11.90 7.04 11.37
N LEU A 177 10.93 6.91 12.27
CA LEU A 177 10.29 5.64 12.59
C LEU A 177 9.57 5.05 11.38
N GLN A 178 8.77 5.84 10.66
CA GLN A 178 8.11 5.42 9.42
C GLN A 178 9.13 4.92 8.39
N SER A 179 10.22 5.66 8.19
CA SER A 179 11.29 5.25 7.26
C SER A 179 12.01 3.95 7.68
N SER A 180 11.97 3.63 8.97
CA SER A 180 12.58 2.42 9.53
C SER A 180 11.65 1.21 9.35
N VAL A 181 10.33 1.41 9.34
CA VAL A 181 9.35 0.33 9.20
C VAL A 181 9.10 -0.02 7.72
N VAL A 182 9.01 0.98 6.83
CA VAL A 182 8.55 0.82 5.44
C VAL A 182 9.33 -0.19 4.58
N GLY A 183 10.63 -0.36 4.84
CA GLY A 183 11.45 -1.32 4.12
C GLY A 183 10.99 -2.76 4.36
N LEU A 184 10.63 -3.07 5.61
CA LEU A 184 10.18 -4.40 6.01
C LEU A 184 8.72 -4.66 5.59
N GLU A 185 7.86 -3.64 5.68
CA GLU A 185 6.50 -3.68 5.11
C GLU A 185 6.54 -4.12 3.65
N ARG A 186 7.41 -3.50 2.85
CA ARG A 186 7.55 -3.81 1.43
C ARG A 186 8.00 -5.25 1.18
N TYR A 187 8.92 -5.78 1.97
CA TYR A 187 9.39 -7.17 1.80
C TYR A 187 8.30 -8.19 2.12
N VAL A 188 7.49 -7.92 3.15
CA VAL A 188 6.36 -8.78 3.51
C VAL A 188 5.25 -8.68 2.47
N GLN A 189 4.79 -7.46 2.15
CA GLN A 189 3.70 -7.22 1.20
C GLN A 189 3.98 -7.89 -0.16
N TYR A 190 5.18 -7.77 -0.71
CA TYR A 190 5.51 -8.34 -2.03
C TYR A 190 6.16 -9.75 -1.95
N ASN A 191 5.84 -10.50 -0.88
CA ASN A 191 6.25 -11.89 -0.59
C ASN A 191 7.70 -12.24 -0.92
N SER A 192 8.64 -11.35 -0.67
CA SER A 192 10.04 -11.67 -0.96
C SER A 192 10.60 -12.54 0.15
N LYS A 193 10.25 -13.83 0.18
CA LYS A 193 10.73 -14.81 1.17
C LYS A 193 12.25 -14.73 1.32
N ALA A 194 12.97 -14.54 0.21
CA ALA A 194 14.41 -14.31 0.23
C ALA A 194 14.80 -13.04 1.00
N GLN A 195 14.15 -11.90 0.76
CA GLN A 195 14.44 -10.64 1.46
C GLN A 195 13.99 -10.68 2.93
N MET A 196 12.84 -11.28 3.25
CA MET A 196 12.40 -11.51 4.63
C MET A 196 13.42 -12.36 5.39
N ASN A 197 13.87 -13.47 4.80
CA ASN A 197 14.91 -14.32 5.38
C ASN A 197 16.24 -13.58 5.53
N GLN A 198 16.60 -12.70 4.58
CA GLN A 198 17.79 -11.88 4.67
C GLN A 198 17.72 -10.89 5.83
N VAL A 199 16.59 -10.19 5.99
CA VAL A 199 16.37 -9.31 7.15
C VAL A 199 16.49 -10.09 8.45
N CYS A 200 15.84 -11.25 8.54
CA CYS A 200 15.90 -12.07 9.74
C CYS A 200 17.29 -12.65 10.01
N ALA A 201 18.05 -13.02 8.98
CA ALA A 201 19.44 -13.43 9.12
C ALA A 201 20.28 -12.29 9.70
N ILE A 202 20.08 -11.05 9.24
CA ILE A 202 20.79 -9.87 9.73
C ILE A 202 20.42 -9.57 11.19
N VAL A 203 19.13 -9.52 11.51
CA VAL A 203 18.64 -9.14 12.84
C VAL A 203 18.97 -10.21 13.90
N ASN A 204 19.07 -11.47 13.50
CA ASN A 204 19.41 -12.57 14.41
C ASN A 204 20.93 -12.82 14.55
N ASP A 205 21.77 -12.28 13.66
CA ASP A 205 23.21 -12.53 13.67
C ASP A 205 23.94 -11.67 14.70
N GLU A 206 24.23 -12.26 15.86
CA GLU A 206 24.97 -11.64 16.97
C GLU A 206 26.36 -11.13 16.60
N LYS A 207 26.94 -11.57 15.47
CA LYS A 207 28.23 -11.04 14.99
C LYS A 207 28.12 -9.63 14.40
N ARG A 208 26.90 -9.18 14.07
CA ARG A 208 26.64 -7.86 13.45
C ARG A 208 26.44 -6.75 14.47
N GLY A 209 26.26 -7.07 15.75
CA GLY A 209 26.03 -6.11 16.81
C GLY A 209 25.70 -6.82 18.12
N ALA A 210 26.13 -6.22 19.23
CA ALA A 210 25.89 -6.75 20.57
C ALA A 210 24.41 -6.63 20.96
N THR A 211 23.71 -5.62 20.44
CA THR A 211 22.29 -5.41 20.72
C THR A 211 21.39 -5.69 19.50
N PRO A 212 20.10 -6.03 19.71
CA PRO A 212 19.14 -6.10 18.60
C PRO A 212 19.04 -4.80 17.79
N LEU A 213 19.16 -3.63 18.43
CA LEU A 213 19.12 -2.34 17.75
C LEU A 213 20.31 -2.15 16.80
N GLU A 214 21.53 -2.45 17.25
CA GLU A 214 22.73 -2.39 16.39
C GLU A 214 22.58 -3.29 15.17
N ARG A 215 22.10 -4.53 15.36
CA ARG A 215 21.86 -5.47 14.26
C ARG A 215 20.80 -4.96 13.29
N TYR A 216 19.69 -4.44 13.79
CA TYR A 216 18.63 -3.87 12.97
C TYR A 216 19.10 -2.65 12.18
N ALA A 217 19.90 -1.78 12.81
CA ALA A 217 20.46 -0.59 12.17
C ALA A 217 21.39 -0.92 10.99
N THR A 218 21.94 -2.14 10.91
CA THR A 218 22.75 -2.56 9.75
C THR A 218 21.96 -2.61 8.44
N LEU A 219 20.62 -2.62 8.49
CA LEU A 219 19.74 -2.54 7.31
C LEU A 219 19.74 -1.14 6.66
N PHE A 220 20.25 -0.12 7.36
CA PHE A 220 20.15 1.30 6.96
C PHE A 220 21.49 1.96 6.67
N GLN A 221 22.55 1.16 6.54
CA GLN A 221 23.90 1.68 6.27
C GLN A 221 23.97 2.32 4.87
N VAL A 222 24.74 3.40 4.79
CA VAL A 222 25.01 4.13 3.53
C VAL A 222 26.50 4.05 3.18
N MET A 223 26.86 4.55 1.99
CA MET A 223 28.26 4.61 1.59
C MET A 223 29.07 5.54 2.52
N PRO A 224 30.39 5.29 2.71
CA PRO A 224 31.23 6.15 3.53
C PRO A 224 31.14 7.63 3.10
N GLY A 225 30.96 8.52 4.08
CA GLY A 225 30.82 9.96 3.85
C GLY A 225 29.41 10.42 3.48
N GLN A 226 28.43 9.51 3.37
CA GLN A 226 27.03 9.85 3.19
C GLN A 226 26.25 9.77 4.50
N CYS A 227 25.09 10.45 4.54
CA CYS A 227 24.13 10.34 5.62
C CYS A 227 22.70 10.38 5.06
N ARG A 228 21.76 9.82 5.80
CA ARG A 228 20.32 9.84 5.50
C ARG A 228 19.72 11.09 6.14
N SER A 229 19.19 11.99 5.31
CA SER A 229 18.42 13.13 5.82
C SER A 229 17.04 12.66 6.29
N ILE A 230 16.73 12.95 7.54
CA ILE A 230 15.40 12.71 8.13
C ILE A 230 14.88 14.06 8.61
N GLN A 231 14.36 14.83 7.67
CA GLN A 231 13.66 16.08 7.95
C GLN A 231 12.27 16.00 7.32
N TYR A 232 11.24 16.04 8.16
CA TYR A 232 9.84 15.94 7.72
C TYR A 232 9.47 17.07 6.75
N LYS A 233 9.97 18.29 7.00
CA LYS A 233 9.77 19.43 6.10
C LYS A 233 10.28 19.17 4.67
N ASP A 234 11.36 18.41 4.50
CA ASP A 234 11.96 18.13 3.19
C ASP A 234 11.12 17.09 2.45
N PHE A 235 10.56 16.11 3.18
CA PHE A 235 9.57 15.17 2.67
C PHE A 235 8.31 15.90 2.16
N VAL A 236 7.74 16.80 2.97
CA VAL A 236 6.58 17.62 2.57
C VAL A 236 6.90 18.49 1.36
N ALA A 237 8.06 19.16 1.36
CA ALA A 237 8.50 19.98 0.23
C ALA A 237 8.66 19.15 -1.05
N GLY A 238 9.18 17.93 -0.94
CA GLY A 238 9.29 16.98 -2.05
C GLY A 238 7.94 16.58 -2.64
N LEU A 239 6.92 16.35 -1.80
CA LEU A 239 5.56 16.05 -2.25
C LEU A 239 4.82 17.27 -2.82
N LYS A 240 5.22 18.48 -2.45
CA LYS A 240 4.68 19.73 -3.03
C LYS A 240 5.34 20.13 -4.33
N ALA A 241 6.58 19.71 -4.57
CA ALA A 241 7.29 20.01 -5.78
C ALA A 241 6.60 19.31 -6.96
N ASP A 242 5.80 20.08 -7.71
CA ASP A 242 5.09 19.59 -8.89
C ASP A 242 6.07 19.04 -9.92
N ARG A 243 6.03 17.72 -10.12
CA ARG A 243 6.89 17.00 -11.06
C ARG A 243 6.07 15.94 -11.78
N SER A 244 5.20 16.38 -12.69
CA SER A 244 4.53 15.49 -13.64
C SER A 244 5.54 14.51 -14.27
N GLY A 245 5.22 13.21 -14.29
CA GLY A 245 6.04 12.18 -14.94
C GLY A 245 7.18 11.58 -14.09
N CYS A 246 7.30 11.91 -12.80
CA CYS A 246 8.25 11.26 -11.87
C CYS A 246 7.51 10.30 -10.90
N ASN A 247 8.23 9.31 -10.34
CA ASN A 247 7.69 8.42 -9.28
C ASN A 247 7.10 9.18 -8.08
N LEU A 248 7.61 10.39 -7.80
CA LEU A 248 7.09 11.27 -6.76
C LEU A 248 5.67 11.78 -7.05
N ALA A 249 5.28 11.94 -8.32
CA ALA A 249 3.91 12.29 -8.70
C ALA A 249 2.93 11.18 -8.32
N ASN A 250 3.27 9.91 -8.58
CA ASN A 250 2.42 8.78 -8.18
C ASN A 250 2.26 8.70 -6.66
N THR A 251 3.35 8.95 -5.91
CA THR A 251 3.32 8.96 -4.44
C THR A 251 2.41 10.08 -3.92
N ARG A 252 2.53 11.28 -4.47
CA ARG A 252 1.63 12.40 -4.19
C ARG A 252 0.18 12.01 -4.47
N ASN A 253 -0.12 11.52 -5.67
CA ASN A 253 -1.48 11.20 -6.08
C ASN A 253 -2.10 10.11 -5.20
N TRP A 254 -1.31 9.09 -4.82
CA TRP A 254 -1.76 8.07 -3.87
C TRP A 254 -2.06 8.65 -2.48
N ILE A 255 -1.16 9.48 -1.93
CA ILE A 255 -1.39 10.14 -0.63
C ILE A 255 -2.66 11.01 -0.71
N TYR A 256 -2.93 11.69 -1.83
CA TYR A 256 -4.18 12.43 -2.00
C TYR A 256 -5.40 11.53 -1.81
N GLN A 257 -5.45 10.37 -2.49
CA GLN A 257 -6.55 9.42 -2.32
C GLN A 257 -6.67 8.87 -0.89
N THR A 258 -5.55 8.62 -0.20
CA THR A 258 -5.60 8.25 1.23
C THR A 258 -6.20 9.37 2.09
N CYS A 259 -5.95 10.63 1.74
CA CYS A 259 -6.47 11.79 2.46
C CYS A 259 -7.93 12.14 2.11
N THR A 260 -8.42 11.73 0.94
CA THR A 260 -9.75 12.12 0.46
C THR A 260 -10.73 10.96 0.28
N GLU A 261 -10.29 9.71 0.42
CA GLU A 261 -11.14 8.53 0.26
C GLU A 261 -10.82 7.41 1.25
N PHE A 262 -9.55 7.00 1.39
CA PHE A 262 -9.26 5.65 1.90
C PHE A 262 -8.69 5.56 3.32
N GLY A 263 -7.96 6.58 3.77
CA GLY A 263 -7.07 6.42 4.91
C GLY A 263 -5.96 5.42 4.57
N TYR A 264 -5.95 4.27 5.25
CA TYR A 264 -4.91 3.24 5.20
C TYR A 264 -3.58 3.67 5.79
N TYR A 265 -3.59 4.34 6.94
CA TYR A 265 -2.35 4.70 7.60
C TYR A 265 -1.84 3.53 8.45
N GLN A 266 -0.67 2.99 8.09
CA GLN A 266 -0.04 1.87 8.80
C GLN A 266 0.60 2.37 10.11
N THR A 267 -0.18 2.39 11.18
CA THR A 267 0.22 2.92 12.48
C THR A 267 0.72 1.80 13.40
N THR A 268 1.42 2.21 14.45
CA THR A 268 1.97 1.30 15.47
C THR A 268 1.01 1.14 16.67
N GLY A 269 1.33 0.22 17.58
CA GLY A 269 0.54 -0.02 18.80
C GLY A 269 -0.37 -1.25 18.77
N HIS A 270 -0.39 -2.02 17.68
CA HIS A 270 -1.03 -3.34 17.68
C HIS A 270 -0.27 -4.32 18.59
N LYS A 271 -0.98 -5.14 19.39
CA LYS A 271 -0.37 -6.09 20.34
C LYS A 271 0.59 -7.11 19.68
N ASP A 272 0.28 -7.50 18.45
CA ASP A 272 1.07 -8.49 17.71
C ASP A 272 2.20 -7.84 16.89
N SER A 273 2.26 -6.49 16.87
CA SER A 273 3.32 -5.76 16.19
C SER A 273 4.65 -5.82 16.96
N ALA A 274 5.75 -5.78 16.22
CA ALA A 274 7.11 -5.62 16.73
C ALA A 274 7.57 -4.15 16.76
N PHE A 275 6.79 -3.19 16.24
CA PHE A 275 7.27 -1.84 15.93
C PHE A 275 6.94 -0.76 16.99
N GLY A 276 6.79 -1.14 18.26
CA GLY A 276 6.51 -0.18 19.34
C GLY A 276 5.13 0.50 19.19
N ALA A 277 5.03 1.75 19.67
CA ALA A 277 3.78 2.54 19.65
C ALA A 277 3.99 4.04 19.33
N ASN A 278 5.14 4.39 18.75
CA ASN A 278 5.57 5.79 18.53
C ASN A 278 5.34 6.31 17.10
N LEU A 279 4.50 5.64 16.32
CA LEU A 279 4.07 6.10 15.00
C LEU A 279 2.53 6.22 15.01
N PRO A 280 1.99 7.38 15.45
CA PRO A 280 0.56 7.58 15.65
C PRO A 280 -0.15 8.05 14.37
N VAL A 281 -1.47 7.90 14.32
CA VAL A 281 -2.27 8.26 13.12
C VAL A 281 -2.21 9.75 12.78
N GLU A 282 -2.02 10.61 13.79
CA GLU A 282 -1.91 12.06 13.64
C GLU A 282 -0.76 12.44 12.70
N PHE A 283 0.35 11.70 12.76
CA PHE A 283 1.50 11.91 11.87
C PHE A 283 1.09 11.81 10.40
N PHE A 284 0.29 10.81 10.05
CA PHE A 284 -0.16 10.58 8.68
C PHE A 284 -1.25 11.57 8.27
N THR A 285 -2.20 11.87 9.15
CA THR A 285 -3.23 12.88 8.84
C THR A 285 -2.64 14.29 8.69
N ASN A 286 -1.50 14.58 9.33
CA ASN A 286 -0.77 15.83 9.13
C ASN A 286 -0.17 15.92 7.71
N TRP A 287 0.20 14.80 7.08
CA TRP A 287 0.63 14.81 5.67
C TRP A 287 -0.44 15.46 4.79
N CYS A 288 -1.71 15.17 5.06
CA CYS A 288 -2.82 15.70 4.28
C CYS A 288 -2.88 17.23 4.33
N THR A 289 -2.83 17.80 5.54
CA THR A 289 -2.88 19.24 5.72
C THR A 289 -1.60 19.90 5.22
N ASP A 290 -0.46 19.31 5.54
CA ASP A 290 0.83 19.89 5.23
C ASP A 290 1.09 19.89 3.73
N VAL A 291 0.65 18.87 2.99
CA VAL A 291 0.88 18.72 1.54
C VAL A 291 -0.23 19.37 0.71
N TYR A 292 -1.50 19.21 1.08
CA TYR A 292 -2.64 19.63 0.25
C TYR A 292 -3.32 20.91 0.76
N GLY A 293 -3.06 21.34 1.99
CA GLY A 293 -3.61 22.56 2.56
C GLY A 293 -4.65 22.30 3.65
N PRO A 294 -5.08 23.36 4.36
CA PRO A 294 -5.83 23.26 5.61
C PRO A 294 -7.19 22.57 5.48
N GLU A 295 -7.82 22.60 4.30
CA GLU A 295 -9.13 21.98 4.08
C GLU A 295 -9.07 20.43 4.13
N ILE A 296 -7.90 19.84 3.86
CA ILE A 296 -7.69 18.39 3.93
C ILE A 296 -7.00 18.07 5.26
N MET A 297 -7.80 17.95 6.31
CA MET A 297 -7.38 17.78 7.70
C MET A 297 -7.93 16.49 8.30
N ALA A 298 -7.42 16.07 9.46
CA ALA A 298 -7.79 14.80 10.10
C ALA A 298 -9.31 14.55 10.22
N GLN A 299 -10.10 15.61 10.45
CA GLN A 299 -11.57 15.49 10.51
C GLN A 299 -12.19 15.22 9.13
N THR A 300 -11.72 15.88 8.08
CA THR A 300 -12.22 15.67 6.71
C THR A 300 -11.76 14.33 6.14
N VAL A 301 -10.55 13.87 6.51
CA VAL A 301 -10.07 12.51 6.21
C VAL A 301 -11.00 11.44 6.82
N ARG A 302 -11.35 11.56 8.10
CA ARG A 302 -12.29 10.63 8.75
C ARG A 302 -13.64 10.59 8.05
N LYS A 303 -14.20 11.76 7.74
CA LYS A 303 -15.46 11.86 7.02
C LYS A 303 -15.38 11.25 5.61
N ALA A 304 -14.25 11.43 4.92
CA ALA A 304 -14.01 10.82 3.62
C ALA A 304 -14.04 9.28 3.70
N VAL A 305 -13.35 8.69 4.69
CA VAL A 305 -13.37 7.24 4.93
C VAL A 305 -14.79 6.73 5.23
N ASP A 306 -15.52 7.41 6.11
CA ASP A 306 -16.91 7.07 6.41
C ASP A 306 -17.79 7.10 5.14
N ASN A 307 -17.59 8.10 4.29
CA ASN A 307 -18.32 8.22 3.02
C ASN A 307 -17.95 7.11 2.04
N THR A 308 -16.66 6.76 1.92
CA THR A 308 -16.19 5.67 1.07
C THR A 308 -16.82 4.34 1.47
N ASN A 309 -16.82 4.02 2.77
CA ASN A 309 -17.43 2.79 3.27
C ASN A 309 -18.96 2.81 3.13
N ALA A 310 -19.61 3.96 3.34
CA ALA A 310 -21.05 4.10 3.09
C ALA A 310 -21.39 3.93 1.61
N TYR A 311 -20.52 4.38 0.71
CA TYR A 311 -20.74 4.30 -0.72
C TYR A 311 -20.47 2.89 -1.26
N TYR A 312 -19.40 2.21 -0.84
CA TYR A 312 -18.99 0.89 -1.36
C TYR A 312 -19.34 -0.30 -0.46
N GLY A 313 -19.94 -0.06 0.71
CA GLY A 313 -20.37 -1.11 1.63
C GLY A 313 -19.29 -1.71 2.53
N GLY A 314 -18.04 -1.23 2.45
CA GLY A 314 -16.93 -1.65 3.32
C GLY A 314 -16.70 -3.16 3.26
N TYR A 315 -16.60 -3.83 4.40
CA TYR A 315 -16.51 -5.31 4.51
C TYR A 315 -17.68 -6.09 3.89
N LYS A 316 -18.81 -5.44 3.56
CA LYS A 316 -20.02 -6.09 3.04
C LYS A 316 -20.51 -5.39 1.76
N PRO A 317 -19.69 -5.33 0.70
CA PRO A 317 -20.10 -4.73 -0.56
C PRO A 317 -21.26 -5.52 -1.16
N VAL A 318 -22.21 -4.85 -1.82
CA VAL A 318 -23.40 -5.51 -2.38
C VAL A 318 -23.08 -6.01 -3.78
N VAL A 319 -22.43 -7.18 -3.86
CA VAL A 319 -21.90 -7.73 -5.11
C VAL A 319 -22.37 -9.16 -5.40
N THR A 320 -22.35 -9.53 -6.68
CA THR A 320 -22.56 -10.90 -7.17
C THR A 320 -21.44 -11.28 -8.14
N ASN A 321 -21.07 -12.55 -8.22
CA ASN A 321 -20.03 -13.06 -9.14
C ASN A 321 -18.65 -12.40 -8.91
N VAL A 322 -18.28 -12.18 -7.65
CA VAL A 322 -16.97 -11.65 -7.27
C VAL A 322 -16.20 -12.70 -6.48
N VAL A 323 -14.92 -12.86 -6.82
CA VAL A 323 -13.99 -13.65 -6.02
C VAL A 323 -13.00 -12.74 -5.31
N PHE A 324 -12.73 -13.01 -4.03
CA PHE A 324 -11.84 -12.27 -3.15
C PHE A 324 -10.70 -13.18 -2.65
N PRO A 325 -9.69 -13.48 -3.49
CA PRO A 325 -8.50 -14.18 -3.04
C PRO A 325 -7.61 -13.21 -2.24
N ASN A 326 -7.08 -13.67 -1.12
CA ASN A 326 -6.18 -12.93 -0.24
C ASN A 326 -5.01 -13.81 0.18
N GLY A 327 -3.85 -13.23 0.44
CA GLY A 327 -2.70 -13.95 1.00
C GLY A 327 -2.64 -13.83 2.52
N SER A 328 -2.31 -14.90 3.25
CA SER A 328 -2.18 -14.81 4.72
C SER A 328 -0.99 -13.96 5.18
N ASN A 329 0.05 -13.82 4.34
CA ASN A 329 1.18 -12.91 4.58
C ASN A 329 0.94 -11.50 4.04
N ASP A 330 -0.14 -11.25 3.30
CA ASP A 330 -0.46 -9.92 2.79
C ASP A 330 -1.10 -9.07 3.89
N PRO A 331 -0.47 -8.02 4.44
CA PRO A 331 -1.08 -7.25 5.52
C PRO A 331 -2.44 -6.61 5.16
N TRP A 332 -2.70 -6.37 3.86
CA TRP A 332 -3.96 -5.79 3.39
C TRP A 332 -5.17 -6.72 3.53
N HIS A 333 -4.99 -8.03 3.72
CA HIS A 333 -6.11 -8.96 3.85
C HIS A 333 -7.04 -8.63 5.03
N GLN A 334 -6.53 -7.94 6.06
CA GLN A 334 -7.30 -7.53 7.23
C GLN A 334 -8.46 -6.59 6.87
N LEU A 335 -8.36 -5.81 5.78
CA LEU A 335 -9.39 -4.91 5.28
C LEU A 335 -10.22 -5.50 4.12
N SER A 336 -10.07 -6.80 3.86
CA SER A 336 -10.69 -7.49 2.73
C SER A 336 -11.91 -8.33 3.14
N VAL A 337 -12.64 -8.84 2.15
CA VAL A 337 -13.73 -9.80 2.35
C VAL A 337 -13.16 -11.20 2.52
N LEU A 338 -13.09 -11.68 3.77
CA LEU A 338 -12.48 -12.97 4.12
C LEU A 338 -13.45 -14.16 4.13
N HIS A 339 -14.75 -13.91 3.96
CA HIS A 339 -15.79 -14.93 3.94
C HIS A 339 -16.81 -14.68 2.84
N ASP A 340 -17.38 -15.74 2.29
CA ASP A 340 -18.45 -15.65 1.30
C ASP A 340 -19.62 -14.80 1.84
N LEU A 341 -20.02 -13.76 1.09
CA LEU A 341 -21.14 -12.88 1.45
C LEU A 341 -22.49 -13.50 1.04
N ILE A 342 -22.52 -14.08 -0.16
CA ILE A 342 -23.65 -14.77 -0.77
C ILE A 342 -23.18 -15.95 -1.63
N ASN A 343 -24.10 -16.77 -2.14
CA ASN A 343 -23.78 -17.95 -2.94
C ASN A 343 -22.90 -17.69 -4.18
N SER A 344 -23.00 -16.51 -4.79
CA SER A 344 -22.24 -16.13 -5.99
C SER A 344 -20.95 -15.36 -5.68
N THR A 345 -20.58 -15.20 -4.41
CA THR A 345 -19.27 -14.68 -4.00
C THR A 345 -18.40 -15.80 -3.46
N LYS A 346 -17.08 -15.71 -3.68
CA LYS A 346 -16.12 -16.65 -3.11
C LYS A 346 -14.93 -15.93 -2.49
N SER A 347 -14.65 -16.18 -1.23
CA SER A 347 -13.47 -15.66 -0.53
C SER A 347 -12.53 -16.79 -0.16
N THR A 348 -11.23 -16.56 -0.36
CA THR A 348 -10.18 -17.51 -0.01
C THR A 348 -9.00 -16.77 0.61
N VAL A 349 -8.44 -17.32 1.68
CA VAL A 349 -7.14 -16.93 2.22
C VAL A 349 -6.13 -18.01 1.88
N ILE A 350 -5.15 -17.68 1.06
CA ILE A 350 -4.11 -18.57 0.56
C ILE A 350 -2.92 -18.48 1.51
N ASP A 351 -2.58 -19.60 2.13
CA ASP A 351 -1.54 -19.63 3.15
C ASP A 351 -0.15 -19.34 2.56
N GLY A 352 0.62 -18.48 3.22
CA GLY A 352 1.98 -18.10 2.84
C GLY A 352 2.10 -17.21 1.59
N TYR A 353 0.99 -16.88 0.95
CA TYR A 353 0.94 -15.92 -0.15
C TYR A 353 0.91 -14.50 0.43
N ALA A 354 1.57 -13.56 -0.26
CA ALA A 354 1.42 -12.14 0.05
C ALA A 354 0.61 -11.44 -1.05
N HIS A 355 0.78 -10.13 -1.17
CA HIS A 355 -0.12 -9.25 -1.91
C HIS A 355 -0.23 -9.65 -3.37
N CYS A 356 -1.45 -9.94 -3.80
CA CYS A 356 -1.77 -10.35 -5.16
C CYS A 356 -0.99 -11.58 -5.66
N GLY A 357 -0.55 -12.47 -4.76
CA GLY A 357 0.27 -13.63 -5.13
C GLY A 357 -0.42 -14.58 -6.12
N ASP A 358 -1.75 -14.69 -6.06
CA ASP A 358 -2.60 -15.46 -6.99
C ASP A 358 -2.59 -14.91 -8.42
N MET A 359 -2.10 -13.68 -8.61
CA MET A 359 -2.11 -12.99 -9.89
C MET A 359 -0.90 -13.30 -10.76
N TYR A 360 0.15 -13.91 -10.21
CA TYR A 360 1.35 -14.30 -10.94
C TYR A 360 1.14 -15.65 -11.65
N ALA A 361 1.84 -15.83 -12.77
CA ALA A 361 1.80 -17.12 -13.47
C ALA A 361 2.30 -18.25 -12.55
N PRO A 362 1.66 -19.44 -12.57
CA PRO A 362 2.06 -20.55 -11.75
C PRO A 362 3.53 -20.92 -11.96
N THR A 363 4.22 -21.17 -10.86
CA THR A 363 5.60 -21.67 -10.83
C THR A 363 5.62 -23.12 -10.36
N GLY A 364 6.72 -23.85 -10.60
CA GLY A 364 6.86 -25.23 -10.10
C GLY A 364 6.90 -25.35 -8.56
N ALA A 365 6.92 -24.23 -7.84
CA ALA A 365 6.84 -24.18 -6.39
C ALA A 365 5.40 -24.04 -5.86
N ASP A 366 4.43 -23.78 -6.75
CA ASP A 366 3.01 -23.65 -6.41
C ASP A 366 2.34 -25.02 -6.58
N ILE A 367 1.93 -25.66 -5.47
CA ILE A 367 1.31 -27.00 -5.45
C ILE A 367 0.10 -27.01 -4.55
#